data_AF-A0A9R1VFS4-F1
#
_entry.id   AF-A0A9R1VFS4-F1
#
_cell.length_a   1.000
_cell.length_b   1.000
_cell.length_c   1.000
_cell.angle_alpha   90.00
_cell.angle_beta   90.00
_cell.angle_gamma   90.00
#
_symmetry.space_group_name_H-M   'P 1'
#
loop_
_entity.id
_entity.type
_entity.pdbx_description
1 polymer ?
#
loop_
_entity_poly.entity_id
_entity_poly.type
_entity_poly.pdbx_seq_one_letter_code
_entity_poly.pdbx_strand_id
1 'polypeptide(L)'
;MLQVHEAVEHKLFYFDLKENPRCRYLKISEKTSATRSTIIVPFNGISWFFDIFNDYVTSDDQDISRKELQLDSKAIYYITHYTYYTYTFIFITLQNVD
;
A
#
# COMPACT_ATOMS: atom_id res chain seq x y z
N MET A 1 18.66 -2.26 25.80
CA MET A 1 17.66 -1.83 24.80
C MET A 1 18.42 -1.34 23.59
N LEU A 2 18.23 -1.96 22.42
CA LEU A 2 18.95 -1.63 21.19
C LEU A 2 18.24 -0.45 20.50
N GLN A 3 18.95 0.65 20.34
CA GLN A 3 18.50 1.84 19.62
C GLN A 3 19.46 2.04 18.44
N VAL A 4 18.92 2.03 17.23
CA VAL A 4 19.67 2.31 16.00
C VAL A 4 19.26 3.69 15.49
N HIS A 5 20.21 4.43 14.94
CA HIS A 5 19.92 5.73 14.34
C HIS A 5 20.69 5.88 13.02
N GLU A 6 20.07 6.58 12.07
CA GLU A 6 20.63 6.84 10.75
C GLU A 6 20.38 8.30 10.36
N ALA A 7 21.33 8.94 9.68
CA ALA A 7 21.24 10.32 9.23
C ALA A 7 20.90 10.36 7.74
N VAL A 8 19.80 11.03 7.37
CA VAL A 8 19.33 11.13 5.98
C VAL A 8 18.87 12.57 5.75
N GLU A 9 19.43 13.25 4.75
CA GLU A 9 19.03 14.61 4.33
C GLU A 9 18.83 15.61 5.49
N HIS A 10 19.82 15.73 6.38
CA HIS A 10 19.79 16.59 7.57
C HIS A 10 18.77 16.20 8.66
N LYS A 11 18.18 15.01 8.55
CA LYS A 11 17.27 14.44 9.54
C LYS A 11 17.93 13.26 10.24
N LEU A 12 17.63 13.08 11.52
CA LEU A 12 18.06 11.93 12.30
C LEU A 12 16.86 11.04 12.56
N PHE A 13 16.91 9.81 12.07
CA PHE A 13 15.91 8.79 12.34
C PHE A 13 16.38 7.89 13.46
N TYR A 14 15.47 7.58 14.39
CA TYR A 14 15.70 6.69 15.51
C TYR A 14 14.71 5.53 15.46
N PHE A 15 15.21 4.32 15.63
CA PHE A 15 14.44 3.08 15.64
C PHE A 15 14.64 2.38 16.97
N ASP A 16 13.60 2.41 17.80
CA ASP A 16 13.62 1.80 19.13
C ASP A 16 12.62 0.64 19.19
N LEU A 17 13.10 -0.59 19.34
CA LEU A 17 12.21 -1.70 19.72
C LEU A 17 12.04 -1.70 21.24
N LYS A 18 10.83 -1.39 21.72
CA LYS A 18 10.50 -1.29 23.15
C LYS A 18 9.45 -2.31 23.55
N GLU A 19 9.45 -2.63 24.84
CA GLU A 19 8.45 -3.50 25.46
C GLU A 19 7.93 -2.85 26.73
N ASN A 20 6.61 -2.87 26.91
CA ASN A 20 5.95 -2.52 28.16
C ASN A 20 5.05 -3.70 28.58
N PRO A 21 4.51 -3.72 29.82
CA PRO A 21 3.67 -4.82 30.28
C PRO A 21 2.41 -5.12 29.44
N ARG A 22 1.99 -4.21 28.56
CA ARG A 22 0.85 -4.40 27.65
C ARG A 22 1.27 -4.98 26.31
N CYS A 23 2.38 -4.51 25.74
CA CYS A 23 2.83 -4.92 24.41
C CYS A 23 4.29 -4.54 24.09
N ARG A 24 4.82 -5.22 23.07
CA ARG A 24 6.03 -4.83 22.35
C ARG A 24 5.67 -3.95 21.15
N TYR A 25 6.48 -2.94 20.86
CA TYR A 25 6.27 -2.01 19.76
C TYR A 25 7.58 -1.41 19.25
N LEU A 26 7.60 -1.04 17.98
CA LEU A 26 8.68 -0.27 17.37
C LEU A 26 8.29 1.22 17.42
N LYS A 27 9.14 2.04 18.01
CA LYS A 27 9.01 3.50 17.98
C LYS A 27 9.98 4.06 16.95
N ILE A 28 9.45 4.72 15.94
CA ILE A 28 10.23 5.38 14.89
C ILE A 28 10.12 6.88 15.13
N SER A 29 11.25 7.56 15.23
CA SER A 29 11.28 9.01 15.48
C SER A 29 12.16 9.72 14.46
N GLU A 30 11.61 10.73 13.81
CA GLU A 30 12.35 11.69 13.01
C GLU A 30 12.68 12.90 13.87
N LYS A 31 13.94 13.34 13.85
CA LYS A 31 14.39 14.55 14.51
C LYS A 31 15.08 15.45 13.49
N THR A 32 14.60 16.69 13.39
CA THR A 32 15.27 17.78 12.68
C THR A 32 15.90 18.72 13.71
N SER A 33 16.55 19.80 13.25
CA SER A 33 17.07 20.85 14.14
C SER A 33 15.96 21.56 14.94
N ALA A 34 14.74 21.62 14.40
CA ALA A 34 13.64 22.38 14.97
C ALA A 34 12.55 21.51 15.62
N THR A 35 12.29 20.32 15.08
CA THR A 35 11.12 19.50 15.43
C THR A 35 11.46 18.03 15.61
N ARG A 36 10.59 17.32 16.32
CA ARG A 36 10.67 15.86 16.50
C ARG A 36 9.29 15.25 16.30
N SER A 37 9.19 14.36 15.32
CA SER A 37 7.98 13.60 15.00
C SER A 37 8.18 12.13 15.37
N THR A 38 7.10 11.42 15.73
CA THR A 38 7.20 10.03 16.18
C THR A 38 5.95 9.25 15.82
N ILE A 39 6.15 8.04 15.31
CA ILE A 39 5.10 7.03 15.16
C ILE A 39 5.43 5.80 16.01
N ILE A 40 4.39 5.05 16.38
CA ILE A 40 4.50 3.79 17.11
C ILE A 40 3.83 2.70 16.28
N VAL A 41 4.59 1.65 15.98
CA VAL A 41 4.12 0.47 15.25
C VAL A 41 4.04 -0.70 16.23
N PRO A 42 2.84 -1.26 16.49
CA PRO A 42 2.70 -2.47 17.29
C PRO A 42 3.52 -3.63 16.73
N PHE A 43 4.09 -4.49 17.58
CA PHE A 43 5.02 -5.54 17.11
C PHE A 43 4.41 -6.48 16.06
N ASN A 44 3.14 -6.82 16.19
CA ASN A 44 2.42 -7.67 15.23
C ASN A 44 2.24 -7.03 13.85
N GLY A 45 2.29 -5.70 13.75
CA GLY A 45 2.16 -4.97 12.48
C GLY A 45 3.50 -4.71 11.77
N ILE A 46 4.63 -5.01 12.41
CA ILE A 46 5.95 -4.68 11.87
C ILE A 46 6.23 -5.42 10.56
N SER A 47 5.88 -6.71 10.45
CA SER A 47 6.13 -7.49 9.22
C SER A 47 5.41 -6.88 8.02
N TRP A 48 4.10 -6.62 8.16
CA TRP A 48 3.31 -5.99 7.10
C TRP A 48 3.83 -4.60 6.70
N PHE A 49 4.32 -3.81 7.67
CA PHE A 49 4.92 -2.51 7.41
C PHE A 49 6.21 -2.62 6.58
N PHE A 50 7.03 -3.65 6.85
CA PHE A 50 8.21 -3.96 6.04
C PHE A 50 7.87 -4.47 4.66
N ASP A 51 6.82 -5.28 4.51
CA ASP A 51 6.36 -5.75 3.20
C ASP A 51 5.99 -4.57 2.29
N ILE A 52 5.31 -3.55 2.85
CA ILE A 52 5.00 -2.31 2.12
C ILE A 52 6.26 -1.53 1.73
N PHE A 53 7.23 -1.39 2.64
CA PHE A 53 8.48 -0.73 2.29
C PHE A 53 9.25 -1.49 1.21
N ASN A 54 9.29 -2.81 1.30
CA ASN A 54 9.93 -3.64 0.30
C ASN A 54 9.22 -3.49 -1.05
N ASP A 55 7.89 -3.46 -1.07
CA ASP A 55 7.11 -3.15 -2.26
C ASP A 55 7.52 -1.79 -2.85
N TYR A 56 7.66 -0.72 -2.06
CA TYR A 56 8.08 0.60 -2.56
C TYR A 56 9.53 0.67 -3.02
N VAL A 57 10.43 -0.09 -2.40
CA VAL A 57 11.84 -0.14 -2.80
C VAL A 57 12.03 -0.97 -4.06
N THR A 58 11.22 -2.02 -4.23
CA THR A 58 11.30 -2.93 -5.38
C THR A 58 10.45 -2.48 -6.56
N SER A 59 9.45 -1.63 -6.33
CA SER A 59 8.75 -0.96 -7.41
C SER A 59 9.62 0.17 -7.97
N ASP A 60 10.49 -0.19 -8.92
CA ASP A 60 10.92 0.75 -9.95
C ASP A 60 9.67 1.45 -10.53
N ASP A 61 9.81 2.68 -11.02
CA ASP A 61 8.72 3.47 -11.63
C ASP A 61 7.86 2.67 -12.64
N GLN A 62 8.43 1.62 -13.25
CA GLN A 62 7.76 0.70 -14.16
C GLN A 62 6.71 -0.22 -13.50
N ASP A 63 6.87 -0.61 -12.24
CA ASP A 63 5.94 -1.52 -11.55
C ASP A 63 4.67 -0.80 -11.08
N ILE A 64 4.76 0.49 -10.76
CA ILE A 64 3.58 1.34 -10.51
C ILE A 64 2.75 1.43 -11.80
N SER A 65 3.38 1.70 -12.94
CA SER A 65 2.71 1.67 -14.25
C SER A 65 2.14 0.29 -14.59
N ARG A 66 2.82 -0.82 -14.26
CA ARG A 66 2.27 -2.18 -14.47
C ARG A 66 1.04 -2.45 -13.60
N LYS A 67 1.02 -2.00 -12.34
CA LYS A 67 -0.14 -2.14 -11.44
C LYS A 67 -1.33 -1.29 -11.93
N GLU A 68 -1.08 -0.06 -12.39
CA GLU A 68 -2.10 0.78 -13.06
C GLU A 68 -2.64 0.12 -14.32
N LEU A 69 -1.77 -0.36 -15.22
CA LEU A 69 -2.17 -1.06 -16.44
C LEU A 69 -2.98 -2.34 -16.16
N GLN A 70 -2.67 -3.07 -15.09
CA GLN A 70 -3.47 -4.24 -14.68
C GLN A 70 -4.85 -3.84 -14.15
N LEU A 71 -4.96 -2.74 -13.41
CA LEU A 71 -6.24 -2.20 -12.96
C LEU A 71 -7.09 -1.77 -14.15
N ASP A 72 -6.50 -1.06 -15.11
CA ASP A 72 -7.16 -0.65 -16.35
C ASP A 72 -7.61 -1.85 -17.19
N SER A 73 -6.76 -2.87 -17.34
CA SER A 73 -7.10 -4.09 -18.08
C SER A 73 -8.28 -4.84 -17.46
N LYS A 74 -8.33 -4.93 -16.13
CA LYS A 74 -9.48 -5.51 -15.41
C LYS A 74 -10.73 -4.66 -15.60
N ALA A 75 -10.64 -3.34 -15.50
CA ALA A 75 -11.77 -2.45 -15.74
C ALA A 75 -12.33 -2.61 -17.16
N ILE A 76 -11.47 -2.66 -18.18
CA ILE A 76 -11.86 -2.90 -19.58
C ILE A 76 -12.54 -4.27 -19.72
N TYR A 77 -11.99 -5.32 -19.12
CA TYR A 77 -12.60 -6.64 -19.13
C TYR A 77 -14.02 -6.61 -18.54
N TYR A 78 -14.22 -6.00 -17.37
CA TYR A 78 -15.53 -5.93 -16.74
C TYR A 78 -16.53 -5.09 -17.55
N ILE A 79 -16.10 -3.95 -18.10
CA ILE A 79 -16.95 -3.09 -18.93
C ILE A 79 -17.37 -3.85 -20.20
N THR A 80 -16.41 -4.44 -20.91
CA THR A 80 -16.70 -5.18 -22.16
C THR A 80 -17.63 -6.37 -21.92
N HIS A 81 -17.42 -7.12 -20.84
CA HIS A 81 -18.32 -8.21 -20.47
C HIS A 81 -19.71 -7.68 -20.15
N TYR A 82 -19.83 -6.68 -19.28
CA TYR A 82 -21.13 -6.09 -18.93
C TYR A 82 -21.85 -5.57 -20.16
N THR A 83 -21.18 -4.80 -21.02
CA THR A 83 -21.73 -4.29 -22.27
C THR A 83 -22.20 -5.43 -23.18
N TYR A 84 -21.40 -6.47 -23.41
CA TYR A 84 -21.79 -7.63 -24.21
C TYR A 84 -23.04 -8.34 -23.63
N TYR A 85 -23.07 -8.57 -22.32
CA TYR A 85 -24.23 -9.17 -21.64
C TYR A 85 -25.48 -8.29 -21.77
N THR A 86 -25.36 -6.97 -21.64
CA THR A 86 -26.51 -6.06 -21.83
C THR A 86 -27.00 -6.06 -23.27
N TYR A 87 -26.11 -6.03 -24.27
CA TYR A 87 -26.50 -6.09 -25.68
C TYR A 87 -27.18 -7.40 -26.05
N THR A 88 -26.62 -8.53 -25.63
CA THR A 88 -27.21 -9.85 -25.88
C THR A 88 -28.56 -9.99 -25.20
N PHE A 89 -28.70 -9.52 -23.95
CA PHE A 89 -29.98 -9.52 -23.23
C PHE A 89 -31.04 -8.66 -23.95
N ILE A 90 -30.69 -7.44 -24.38
CA ILE A 90 -31.59 -6.57 -25.13
C ILE A 90 -31.96 -7.18 -26.48
N PHE A 91 -30.99 -7.72 -27.23
CA PHE A 91 -31.23 -8.34 -28.53
C PHE A 91 -32.17 -9.54 -28.43
N ILE A 92 -31.94 -10.43 -27.45
CA ILE A 92 -32.84 -11.54 -27.17
C ILE A 92 -34.23 -11.02 -26.80
N THR A 93 -34.33 -10.00 -25.95
CA THR A 93 -35.62 -9.42 -25.56
C THR A 93 -36.35 -8.86 -26.78
N LEU A 94 -35.68 -8.09 -27.63
CA LEU A 94 -36.25 -7.51 -28.86
C LEU A 94 -36.65 -8.57 -29.89
N GLN A 95 -35.93 -9.70 -29.98
CA GLN A 95 -36.30 -10.82 -30.84
C GLN A 95 -37.51 -11.61 -30.32
N ASN A 96 -37.84 -11.50 -29.04
CA ASN A 96 -38.99 -12.15 -28.41
C ASN A 96 -40.18 -11.20 -28.18
N VAL A 97 -40.15 -9.99 -28.76
CA VAL A 97 -41.29 -9.09 -28.83
C VAL A 97 -41.90 -9.26 -30.22
N ASP A 98 -42.97 -10.05 -30.29
CA ASP A 98 -43.90 -10.09 -31.44
C ASP A 98 -44.73 -8.80 -31.54
#